data_AF-A0A3M7E4F2-F1
#
_entry.id   AF-A0A3M7E4F2-F1
#
_cell.length_a   1.000
_cell.length_b   1.000
_cell.length_c   1.000
_cell.angle_alpha   90.00
_cell.angle_beta   90.00
_cell.angle_gamma   90.00
#
_symmetry.space_group_name_H-M   'P 1'
#
loop_
_entity.id
_entity.type
_entity.pdbx_description
1 polymer ?
#
loop_
_entity_poly.entity_id
_entity_poly.type
_entity_poly.pdbx_seq_one_letter_code
_entity_poly.pdbx_strand_id
1 'polypeptide(L)'
;TRLQKTSTSFSGNPVKPSKPHALRQQKPQFPPYFPHPTMSPSLPRLALALATSVLPTTTLAAMGPAFSTGPVADSTFIRSANATLVLPAVPRNNNGVASLWVGMGTSNGDLIQSIAENWNSDSWSVFAYTLLSTSETTQMPVQDDPTEADEGDRVTMLCKFSMSIHFLHRRFNNGETRPPSLFPSLHNLLPPRFQLPCHSPLATSAAVGNTLVLTIQPEDEYQDDSGNYTQTVSLNGHVVSTLSTSDGHAQGWGSAVECAETNCGTVSAHSWIDVSITMDTADPNYKQTQAKGEGVTGELTTSDGGKTWTVGKIGIPEHSF
;
A
#
# COMPACT_ATOMS: atom_id res chain seq x y z
N THR A 1 -75.36 -36.16 -3.64
CA THR A 1 -73.94 -36.33 -4.01
C THR A 1 -73.31 -34.97 -4.22
N ARG A 2 -72.20 -34.69 -3.51
CA ARG A 2 -71.24 -33.60 -3.71
C ARG A 2 -71.62 -32.16 -3.26
N LEU A 3 -71.22 -31.89 -2.01
CA LEU A 3 -70.52 -30.72 -1.45
C LEU A 3 -70.79 -29.31 -2.01
N GLN A 4 -71.36 -28.48 -1.14
CA GLN A 4 -71.40 -27.01 -1.16
C GLN A 4 -69.99 -26.40 -1.23
N LYS A 5 -69.87 -25.29 -1.97
CA LYS A 5 -69.04 -24.17 -1.52
C LYS A 5 -69.69 -22.86 -1.94
N THR A 6 -70.09 -22.12 -0.90
CA THR A 6 -70.65 -20.77 -0.90
C THR A 6 -69.70 -19.77 -1.53
N SER A 7 -70.26 -18.96 -2.43
CA SER A 7 -69.65 -17.77 -3.00
C SER A 7 -69.77 -16.58 -2.06
N THR A 8 -68.66 -15.89 -1.80
CA THR A 8 -68.69 -14.46 -1.47
C THR A 8 -67.69 -13.73 -2.36
N SER A 9 -68.21 -12.72 -3.04
CA SER A 9 -67.55 -11.87 -4.01
C SER A 9 -66.64 -10.86 -3.29
N PHE A 10 -65.45 -10.60 -3.84
CA PHE A 10 -64.75 -9.34 -3.65
C PHE A 10 -64.09 -8.90 -4.96
N SER A 11 -64.35 -7.63 -5.29
CA SER A 11 -63.94 -6.88 -6.49
C SER A 11 -62.44 -6.97 -6.77
N GLY A 12 -62.07 -7.42 -7.97
CA GLY A 12 -60.69 -7.39 -8.48
C GLY A 12 -60.37 -6.06 -9.17
N ASN A 13 -59.28 -5.41 -8.75
CA ASN A 13 -58.53 -4.46 -9.58
C ASN A 13 -57.26 -5.18 -10.08
N PRO A 14 -56.80 -4.92 -11.32
CA PRO A 14 -55.70 -5.67 -11.92
C PRO A 14 -54.36 -5.36 -11.25
N VAL A 15 -53.62 -6.42 -10.92
CA VAL A 15 -52.25 -6.37 -10.38
C VAL A 15 -51.30 -5.89 -11.46
N LYS A 16 -50.62 -4.76 -11.21
CA LYS A 16 -49.47 -4.29 -11.99
C LYS A 16 -48.25 -5.16 -11.63
N PRO A 17 -47.41 -5.59 -12.59
CA PRO A 17 -46.22 -6.37 -12.27
C PRO A 17 -45.25 -5.53 -11.44
N SER A 18 -44.87 -6.03 -10.27
CA SER A 18 -43.84 -5.47 -9.41
C SER A 18 -42.50 -5.49 -10.14
N LYS A 19 -41.90 -4.33 -10.33
CA LYS A 19 -40.51 -4.19 -10.78
C LYS A 19 -39.60 -5.00 -9.83
N PRO A 20 -38.59 -5.73 -10.33
CA PRO A 20 -37.62 -6.37 -9.46
C PRO A 20 -36.92 -5.29 -8.64
N HIS A 21 -36.88 -5.49 -7.32
CA HIS A 21 -36.06 -4.69 -6.42
C HIS A 21 -34.61 -4.79 -6.90
N ALA A 22 -34.06 -3.69 -7.39
CA ALA A 22 -32.63 -3.55 -7.57
C ALA A 22 -31.98 -3.77 -6.20
N LEU A 23 -31.27 -4.88 -6.05
CA LEU A 23 -30.33 -5.08 -4.97
C LEU A 23 -29.35 -3.91 -5.02
N ARG A 24 -29.50 -3.01 -4.05
CA ARG A 24 -28.53 -1.94 -3.79
C ARG A 24 -27.23 -2.66 -3.41
N GLN A 25 -26.31 -2.81 -4.36
CA GLN A 25 -24.98 -3.33 -4.08
C GLN A 25 -24.40 -2.51 -2.92
N GLN A 26 -24.09 -3.17 -1.81
CA GLN A 26 -23.42 -2.51 -0.70
C GLN A 26 -22.04 -2.11 -1.19
N LYS A 27 -21.83 -0.80 -1.37
CA LYS A 27 -20.53 -0.20 -1.62
C LYS A 27 -19.56 -0.74 -0.54
N PRO A 28 -18.39 -1.30 -0.89
CA PRO A 28 -17.37 -1.61 0.10
C PRO A 28 -17.08 -0.35 0.91
N GLN A 29 -17.41 -0.38 2.19
CA GLN A 29 -17.13 0.73 3.09
C GLN A 29 -15.71 0.49 3.60
N PHE A 30 -14.74 1.17 2.99
CA PHE A 30 -13.39 1.19 3.54
C PHE A 30 -13.42 1.78 4.96
N PRO A 31 -12.50 1.37 5.85
CA PRO A 31 -12.32 2.02 7.15
C PRO A 31 -12.20 3.54 6.97
N PRO A 32 -12.57 4.36 7.97
CA PRO A 32 -12.62 5.82 7.84
C PRO A 32 -11.27 6.48 7.53
N TYR A 33 -10.19 5.71 7.52
CA TYR A 33 -8.82 6.12 7.24
C TYR A 33 -8.41 5.97 5.78
N PHE A 34 -9.21 5.26 4.97
CA PHE A 34 -9.03 5.29 3.52
C PHE A 34 -9.92 6.40 2.98
N PRO A 35 -9.34 7.42 2.30
CA PRO A 35 -10.15 8.42 1.66
C PRO A 35 -11.10 7.75 0.67
N HIS A 36 -12.36 8.20 0.61
CA HIS A 36 -13.26 7.76 -0.45
C HIS A 36 -12.70 8.27 -1.78
N PRO A 37 -12.42 7.39 -2.76
CA PRO A 37 -11.85 7.83 -4.02
C PRO A 37 -12.85 8.74 -4.74
N THR A 38 -12.54 10.04 -4.76
CA THR A 38 -13.20 11.03 -5.59
C THR A 38 -12.36 11.19 -6.85
N MET A 39 -12.48 10.23 -7.78
CA MET A 39 -11.69 10.11 -9.03
C MET A 39 -10.17 10.11 -8.83
N SER A 40 -9.51 9.00 -9.20
CA SER A 40 -8.08 9.01 -9.53
C SER A 40 -7.91 9.14 -11.05
N PRO A 41 -7.60 10.32 -11.59
CA PRO A 41 -6.98 10.40 -12.90
C PRO A 41 -5.47 10.36 -12.69
N SER A 42 -4.82 9.23 -12.94
CA SER A 42 -3.51 9.30 -13.59
C SER A 42 -3.75 10.06 -14.90
N LEU A 43 -3.39 11.35 -14.92
CA LEU A 43 -3.54 12.14 -16.13
C LEU A 43 -2.58 11.54 -17.18
N PRO A 44 -3.05 11.09 -18.36
CA PRO A 44 -2.13 10.83 -19.44
C PRO A 44 -1.46 12.17 -19.78
N ARG A 45 -0.17 12.30 -19.48
CA ARG A 45 0.62 13.48 -19.84
C ARG A 45 0.79 13.53 -21.36
N LEU A 46 -0.22 14.02 -22.06
CA LEU A 46 -0.04 14.71 -23.34
C LEU A 46 -0.34 16.18 -23.12
N ALA A 47 0.70 17.01 -23.20
CA ALA A 47 0.59 18.45 -23.11
C ALA A 47 -0.44 19.00 -24.12
N LEU A 48 -1.51 19.63 -23.64
CA LEU A 48 -2.26 20.61 -24.43
C LEU A 48 -2.88 21.70 -23.55
N ALA A 49 -2.79 22.93 -24.05
CA ALA A 49 -3.07 24.19 -23.38
C ALA A 49 -4.54 24.45 -23.00
N LEU A 50 -4.72 25.29 -21.96
CA LEU A 50 -5.87 26.15 -21.60
C LEU A 50 -7.20 25.97 -22.38
N ALA A 51 -8.30 25.63 -21.69
CA ALA A 51 -9.49 26.49 -21.54
C ALA A 51 -10.73 25.82 -20.90
N THR A 52 -11.41 26.63 -20.08
CA THR A 52 -12.83 26.59 -19.65
C THR A 52 -13.32 25.53 -18.66
N SER A 53 -13.78 26.05 -17.53
CA SER A 53 -14.47 25.38 -16.42
C SER A 53 -15.74 24.65 -16.88
N VAL A 54 -15.70 23.33 -16.81
CA VAL A 54 -16.89 22.47 -16.71
C VAL A 54 -16.96 22.00 -15.26
N LEU A 55 -18.09 22.24 -14.60
CA LEU A 55 -18.34 21.67 -13.26
C LEU A 55 -18.21 20.15 -13.34
N PRO A 56 -17.30 19.50 -12.58
CA PRO A 56 -17.15 18.05 -12.66
C PRO A 56 -18.43 17.41 -12.13
N THR A 57 -19.16 16.69 -12.98
CA THR A 57 -20.05 15.63 -12.50
C THR A 57 -19.15 14.64 -11.79
N THR A 58 -19.20 14.60 -10.45
CA THR A 58 -18.43 13.67 -9.63
C THR A 58 -18.92 12.24 -9.89
N THR A 59 -18.41 11.61 -10.95
CA THR A 59 -18.49 10.16 -11.08
C THR A 59 -17.64 9.59 -9.96
N LEU A 60 -18.29 9.08 -8.91
CA LEU A 60 -17.60 8.33 -7.88
C LEU A 60 -17.01 7.08 -8.52
N ALA A 61 -15.75 6.79 -8.24
CA ALA A 61 -15.12 5.55 -8.68
C ALA A 61 -15.95 4.34 -8.20
N ALA A 62 -16.12 3.35 -9.06
CA ALA A 62 -16.77 2.10 -8.70
C ALA A 62 -15.74 1.17 -8.04
N MET A 63 -16.10 0.61 -6.90
CA MET A 63 -15.25 -0.28 -6.12
C MET A 63 -15.69 -1.72 -6.34
N GLY A 64 -14.72 -2.58 -6.64
CA GLY A 64 -14.87 -4.02 -6.69
C GLY A 64 -14.47 -4.70 -5.38
N PRO A 65 -14.05 -5.97 -5.44
CA PRO A 65 -13.61 -6.73 -4.28
C PRO A 65 -12.42 -6.04 -3.60
N ALA A 66 -12.43 -6.05 -2.27
CA ALA A 66 -11.42 -5.40 -1.45
C ALA A 66 -11.04 -6.25 -0.24
N PHE A 67 -9.82 -6.08 0.23
CA PHE A 67 -9.33 -6.57 1.51
C PHE A 67 -8.81 -5.38 2.29
N SER A 68 -9.23 -5.18 3.53
CA SER A 68 -8.79 -4.02 4.32
C SER A 68 -8.57 -4.38 5.77
N THR A 69 -7.69 -3.59 6.39
CA THR A 69 -7.28 -3.69 7.79
C THR A 69 -7.06 -2.28 8.31
N GLY A 70 -7.31 -2.08 9.60
CA GLY A 70 -7.22 -0.80 10.27
C GLY A 70 -8.56 -0.27 10.82
N PRO A 71 -8.50 0.67 11.78
CA PRO A 71 -7.28 1.33 12.24
C PRO A 71 -6.36 0.44 13.11
N VAL A 72 -5.07 0.76 13.11
CA VAL A 72 -4.15 0.41 14.18
C VAL A 72 -4.58 1.03 15.51
N ALA A 73 -4.13 0.47 16.63
CA ALA A 73 -4.28 1.13 17.94
C ALA A 73 -3.58 2.51 17.99
N ASP A 74 -4.13 3.45 18.77
CA ASP A 74 -3.62 4.84 18.89
C ASP A 74 -2.13 4.95 19.28
N SER A 75 -1.58 3.92 19.92
CA SER A 75 -0.17 3.87 20.36
C SER A 75 0.79 3.40 19.28
N THR A 76 0.33 3.12 18.07
CA THR A 76 1.19 2.61 16.99
C THR A 76 0.75 3.06 15.60
N PHE A 77 1.53 2.68 14.60
CA PHE A 77 1.27 2.89 13.18
C PHE A 77 1.96 1.82 12.34
N ILE A 78 1.64 1.76 11.05
CA ILE A 78 2.28 0.81 10.13
C ILE A 78 3.61 1.40 9.66
N ARG A 79 4.74 0.77 10.03
CA ARG A 79 6.06 1.17 9.53
C ARG A 79 6.31 0.68 8.13
N SER A 80 5.85 -0.51 7.79
CA SER A 80 6.05 -1.02 6.44
C SER A 80 4.95 -1.98 6.04
N ALA A 81 4.69 -2.01 4.74
CA ALA A 81 3.81 -2.97 4.13
C ALA A 81 4.45 -3.50 2.84
N ASN A 82 4.33 -4.80 2.63
CA ASN A 82 4.73 -5.50 1.42
C ASN A 82 3.55 -6.31 0.92
N ALA A 83 3.33 -6.32 -0.39
CA ALA A 83 2.46 -7.26 -1.06
C ALA A 83 2.91 -7.47 -2.50
N THR A 84 2.76 -8.67 -3.02
CA THR A 84 3.06 -8.98 -4.43
C THR A 84 1.77 -9.32 -5.17
N LEU A 85 1.45 -8.52 -6.19
CA LEU A 85 0.38 -8.83 -7.12
C LEU A 85 0.88 -9.88 -8.12
N VAL A 86 0.12 -10.97 -8.27
CA VAL A 86 0.23 -11.82 -9.46
C VAL A 86 -0.75 -11.26 -10.47
N LEU A 87 -0.24 -10.63 -11.53
CA LEU A 87 -1.06 -9.90 -12.48
C LEU A 87 -2.03 -10.84 -13.21
N PRO A 88 -3.33 -10.50 -13.28
CA PRO A 88 -4.26 -11.18 -14.17
C PRO A 88 -4.07 -10.73 -15.62
N ALA A 89 -4.73 -11.43 -16.55
CA ALA A 89 -5.04 -10.86 -17.86
C ALA A 89 -5.68 -9.46 -17.71
N VAL A 90 -5.34 -8.56 -18.63
CA VAL A 90 -5.95 -7.23 -18.69
C VAL A 90 -7.50 -7.33 -18.79
N PRO A 91 -8.25 -6.32 -18.31
CA PRO A 91 -9.70 -6.45 -18.21
C PRO A 91 -10.38 -6.57 -19.58
N ARG A 92 -11.39 -7.44 -19.66
CA ARG A 92 -12.15 -7.69 -20.89
C ARG A 92 -13.23 -6.63 -21.07
N ASN A 93 -13.34 -6.08 -22.29
CA ASN A 93 -14.28 -4.99 -22.63
C ASN A 93 -14.07 -3.72 -21.80
N ASN A 94 -12.81 -3.40 -21.49
CA ASN A 94 -12.45 -2.21 -20.72
C ASN A 94 -12.63 -0.94 -21.55
N ASN A 95 -13.51 -0.03 -21.10
CA ASN A 95 -13.65 1.32 -21.64
C ASN A 95 -13.28 2.41 -20.63
N GLY A 96 -12.84 2.01 -19.42
CA GLY A 96 -12.49 2.91 -18.33
C GLY A 96 -11.03 2.75 -17.92
N VAL A 97 -10.71 3.31 -16.75
CA VAL A 97 -9.41 3.16 -16.10
C VAL A 97 -9.59 2.16 -14.97
N ALA A 98 -9.10 0.94 -15.18
CA ALA A 98 -9.15 -0.13 -14.19
C ALA A 98 -7.87 -0.13 -13.37
N SER A 99 -8.00 -0.24 -12.05
CA SER A 99 -6.88 -0.12 -11.12
C SER A 99 -6.90 -1.28 -10.12
N LEU A 100 -5.76 -1.94 -9.96
CA LEU A 100 -5.50 -2.91 -8.90
C LEU A 100 -4.47 -2.27 -7.98
N TRP A 101 -4.82 -2.03 -6.72
CA TRP A 101 -3.92 -1.32 -5.82
C TRP A 101 -3.80 -1.99 -4.45
N VAL A 102 -2.67 -1.72 -3.81
CA VAL A 102 -2.51 -1.81 -2.36
C VAL A 102 -2.07 -0.45 -1.84
N GLY A 103 -2.49 -0.11 -0.63
CA GLY A 103 -2.12 1.18 -0.06
C GLY A 103 -2.36 1.27 1.43
N MET A 104 -1.85 2.37 1.99
CA MET A 104 -1.99 2.73 3.39
C MET A 104 -2.63 4.10 3.50
N GLY A 105 -3.76 4.16 4.21
CA GLY A 105 -4.37 5.42 4.63
C GLY A 105 -3.61 6.02 5.80
N THR A 106 -3.31 7.31 5.75
CA THR A 106 -2.50 8.00 6.77
C THR A 106 -3.33 8.94 7.65
N SER A 107 -2.74 9.35 8.77
CA SER A 107 -3.33 10.34 9.68
C SER A 107 -3.52 11.74 9.07
N ASN A 108 -2.88 12.02 7.92
CA ASN A 108 -3.12 13.26 7.18
C ASN A 108 -4.32 13.16 6.22
N GLY A 109 -4.92 11.98 6.09
CA GLY A 109 -5.99 11.71 5.13
C GLY A 109 -5.49 11.32 3.74
N ASP A 110 -4.18 11.13 3.58
CA ASP A 110 -3.54 10.75 2.33
C ASP A 110 -3.63 9.24 2.12
N LEU A 111 -3.42 8.81 0.88
CA LEU A 111 -3.34 7.39 0.50
C LEU A 111 -2.07 7.13 -0.27
N ILE A 112 -1.10 6.54 0.41
CA ILE A 112 0.16 6.04 -0.15
C ILE A 112 -0.13 4.68 -0.78
N GLN A 113 0.05 4.52 -2.08
CA GLN A 113 -0.38 3.34 -2.80
C GLN A 113 0.48 2.99 -4.01
N SER A 114 0.66 1.71 -4.26
CA SER A 114 1.21 1.26 -5.53
C SER A 114 0.09 0.63 -6.35
N ILE A 115 0.14 0.86 -7.66
CA ILE A 115 -0.96 0.59 -8.56
C ILE A 115 -0.49 -0.21 -9.77
N ALA A 116 -1.36 -1.11 -10.23
CA ALA A 116 -1.35 -1.63 -11.59
C ALA A 116 -2.61 -1.10 -12.29
N GLU A 117 -2.43 -0.36 -13.36
CA GLU A 117 -3.51 0.32 -14.07
C GLU A 117 -3.63 -0.20 -15.50
N ASN A 118 -4.86 -0.27 -16.01
CA ASN A 118 -5.12 -0.55 -17.41
C ASN A 118 -6.16 0.43 -17.96
N TRP A 119 -5.73 1.17 -18.98
CA TRP A 119 -6.58 2.04 -19.79
C TRP A 119 -6.24 1.87 -21.26
N ASN A 120 -7.16 1.29 -22.03
CA ASN A 120 -7.03 1.11 -23.48
C ASN A 120 -5.66 0.57 -23.93
N SER A 121 -5.14 -0.42 -23.19
CA SER A 121 -3.85 -1.08 -23.41
C SER A 121 -4.00 -2.59 -23.33
N ASP A 122 -3.12 -3.31 -24.04
CA ASP A 122 -3.00 -4.77 -23.96
C ASP A 122 -2.11 -5.22 -22.78
N SER A 123 -1.48 -4.28 -22.08
CA SER A 123 -0.61 -4.50 -20.91
C SER A 123 -1.06 -3.65 -19.71
N TRP A 124 -0.57 -3.99 -18.51
CA TRP A 124 -0.73 -3.20 -17.30
C TRP A 124 0.39 -2.17 -17.18
N SER A 125 0.09 -0.97 -16.71
CA SER A 125 1.09 0.02 -16.30
C SER A 125 1.24 -0.01 -14.78
N VAL A 126 2.45 -0.25 -14.27
CA VAL A 126 2.73 -0.37 -12.83
C VAL A 126 3.65 0.75 -12.34
N PHE A 127 3.31 1.36 -11.20
CA PHE A 127 4.05 2.49 -10.63
C PHE A 127 3.69 2.75 -9.17
N ALA A 128 4.55 3.51 -8.49
CA ALA A 128 4.25 4.07 -7.18
C ALA A 128 3.42 5.36 -7.31
N TYR A 129 2.47 5.56 -6.40
CA TYR A 129 1.46 6.61 -6.46
C TYR A 129 1.07 7.09 -5.05
N THR A 130 0.80 8.36 -4.87
CA THR A 130 0.28 8.90 -3.61
C THR A 130 -0.86 9.85 -3.94
N LEU A 131 -2.01 9.66 -3.29
CA LEU A 131 -3.08 10.65 -3.29
C LEU A 131 -2.94 11.52 -2.06
N LEU A 132 -2.53 12.77 -2.27
CA LEU A 132 -2.50 13.79 -1.23
C LEU A 132 -3.88 14.39 -1.06
N SER A 133 -4.42 14.37 0.15
CA SER A 133 -5.63 15.06 0.53
C SER A 133 -5.41 16.57 0.46
N THR A 134 -6.26 17.24 -0.31
CA THR A 134 -6.25 18.71 -0.44
C THR A 134 -7.47 19.36 0.22
N SER A 135 -8.52 18.56 0.45
CA SER A 135 -9.69 18.90 1.27
C SER A 135 -10.41 17.60 1.65
N GLU A 136 -11.51 17.69 2.41
CA GLU A 136 -12.38 16.54 2.72
C GLU A 136 -12.89 15.79 1.46
N THR A 137 -12.90 16.45 0.29
CA THR A 137 -13.50 15.93 -0.95
C THR A 137 -12.57 15.98 -2.17
N THR A 138 -11.32 16.40 -2.02
CA THR A 138 -10.40 16.58 -3.16
C THR A 138 -9.02 16.02 -2.88
N GLN A 139 -8.39 15.44 -3.90
CA GLN A 139 -7.09 14.81 -3.81
C GLN A 139 -6.18 15.27 -4.96
N MET A 140 -4.86 15.17 -4.75
CA MET A 140 -3.83 15.46 -5.76
C MET A 140 -2.92 14.24 -5.92
N PRO A 141 -2.75 13.72 -7.15
CA PRO A 141 -1.84 12.62 -7.39
C PRO A 141 -0.38 13.08 -7.44
N VAL A 142 0.49 12.31 -6.80
CA VAL A 142 1.94 12.33 -6.99
C VAL A 142 2.34 10.93 -7.43
N GLN A 143 3.02 10.82 -8.57
CA GLN A 143 3.32 9.52 -9.17
C GLN A 143 4.69 9.53 -9.83
N ASP A 144 5.26 8.35 -9.94
CA ASP A 144 6.48 8.09 -10.71
C ASP A 144 6.12 7.57 -12.11
N ASP A 145 7.13 7.38 -12.96
CA ASP A 145 6.92 6.92 -14.33
C ASP A 145 6.43 5.44 -14.38
N PRO A 146 5.44 5.13 -15.23
CA PRO A 146 4.90 3.79 -15.36
C PRO A 146 5.87 2.86 -16.09
N THR A 147 5.83 1.57 -15.72
CA THR A 147 6.45 0.48 -16.48
C THR A 147 5.38 -0.53 -16.91
N GLU A 148 5.47 -1.01 -18.14
CA GLU A 148 4.53 -2.02 -18.65
C GLU A 148 4.83 -3.40 -18.04
N ALA A 149 3.76 -4.15 -17.78
CA ALA A 149 3.77 -5.49 -17.20
C ALA A 149 2.62 -6.33 -17.75
N ASP A 150 2.80 -7.64 -17.82
CA ASP A 150 1.88 -8.56 -18.47
C ASP A 150 1.26 -9.58 -17.49
N GLU A 151 0.29 -10.35 -17.97
CA GLU A 151 -0.33 -11.42 -17.20
C GLU A 151 0.73 -12.40 -16.64
N GLY A 152 0.59 -12.74 -15.37
CA GLY A 152 1.48 -13.67 -14.67
C GLY A 152 2.74 -13.03 -14.10
N ASP A 153 3.06 -11.80 -14.48
CA ASP A 153 4.14 -11.04 -13.85
C ASP A 153 3.87 -10.83 -12.36
N ARG A 154 4.96 -10.76 -11.60
CA ARG A 154 4.95 -10.50 -10.16
C ARG A 154 5.33 -9.06 -9.89
N VAL A 155 4.35 -8.28 -9.43
CA VAL A 155 4.55 -6.87 -9.07
C VAL A 155 4.59 -6.75 -7.56
N THR A 156 5.79 -6.63 -7.01
CA THR A 156 5.98 -6.42 -5.56
C THR A 156 5.91 -4.94 -5.23
N MET A 157 5.01 -4.60 -4.32
CA MET A 157 4.72 -3.25 -3.86
C MET A 157 5.14 -3.17 -2.39
N LEU A 158 6.32 -2.59 -2.17
CA LEU A 158 6.89 -2.40 -0.85
C LEU A 158 6.79 -0.92 -0.48
N CYS A 159 6.31 -0.62 0.71
CA CYS A 159 6.34 0.72 1.28
C CYS A 159 6.96 0.68 2.68
N LYS A 160 7.88 1.60 2.96
CA LYS A 160 8.59 1.71 4.23
C LYS A 160 8.60 3.15 4.73
N PHE A 161 8.31 3.32 6.01
CA PHE A 161 8.49 4.56 6.76
C PHE A 161 9.94 4.66 7.23
N SER A 162 10.57 5.78 6.93
CA SER A 162 11.95 6.03 7.32
C SER A 162 12.01 6.80 8.65
N MET A 163 12.79 6.30 9.61
CA MET A 163 12.85 6.86 10.96
C MET A 163 13.98 7.86 11.13
N SER A 164 13.74 8.89 11.95
CA SER A 164 14.82 9.70 12.52
C SER A 164 15.48 8.99 13.70
N ILE A 165 16.76 8.59 13.57
CA ILE A 165 17.56 8.18 14.74
C ILE A 165 18.26 9.43 15.29
N HIS A 166 17.67 10.04 16.31
CA HIS A 166 18.39 11.01 17.13
C HIS A 166 19.45 10.28 17.96
N PHE A 167 20.68 10.17 17.43
CA PHE A 167 21.85 9.90 18.25
C PHE A 167 22.03 11.08 19.22
N LEU A 168 21.52 10.94 20.45
CA LEU A 168 21.92 11.76 21.58
C LEU A 168 23.42 11.57 21.80
N HIS A 169 24.22 12.37 21.10
CA HIS A 169 25.63 12.56 21.42
C HIS A 169 25.68 13.21 22.80
N ARG A 170 25.70 12.40 23.86
CA ARG A 170 26.12 12.86 25.18
C ARG A 170 27.60 13.22 25.04
N ARG A 171 27.91 14.50 24.77
CA ARG A 171 29.28 15.02 24.84
C ARG A 171 29.81 14.71 26.23
N PHE A 172 30.75 13.79 26.34
CA PHE A 172 31.63 13.77 27.50
C PHE A 172 32.47 15.04 27.40
N ASN A 173 32.25 15.98 28.32
CA ASN A 173 33.13 17.13 28.48
C ASN A 173 34.53 16.62 28.82
N ASN A 174 35.54 17.17 28.14
CA ASN A 174 36.95 16.97 28.49
C ASN A 174 37.17 17.42 29.94
N GLY A 175 37.15 16.47 30.88
CA GLY A 175 37.30 16.79 32.30
C GLY A 175 37.16 15.60 33.25
N GLU A 176 36.51 14.50 32.86
CA GLU A 176 36.45 13.30 33.70
C GLU A 176 37.57 12.31 33.37
N THR A 177 38.36 12.00 34.38
CA THR A 177 39.54 11.14 34.31
C THR A 177 39.13 9.70 33.99
N ARG A 178 39.65 9.15 32.89
CA ARG A 178 39.55 7.71 32.61
C ARG A 178 40.39 6.93 33.63
N PRO A 179 39.93 5.75 34.10
CA PRO A 179 40.81 4.80 34.78
C PRO A 179 41.90 4.29 33.81
N PRO A 180 43.11 3.99 34.31
CA PRO A 180 44.28 3.77 33.46
C PRO A 180 44.17 2.48 32.64
N SER A 181 44.40 2.62 31.33
CA SER A 181 44.60 1.56 30.36
C SER A 181 45.91 0.81 30.62
N LEU A 182 45.88 -0.51 30.56
CA LEU A 182 47.08 -1.34 30.33
C LEU A 182 47.23 -1.62 28.83
N PHE A 183 48.47 -1.44 28.38
CA PHE A 183 49.12 -1.80 27.10
C PHE A 183 49.33 -0.69 26.04
N PRO A 184 50.53 -0.68 25.42
CA PRO A 184 51.15 0.53 24.90
C PRO A 184 51.05 0.69 23.37
N SER A 185 51.15 1.97 22.99
CA SER A 185 51.63 2.56 21.73
C SER A 185 52.10 1.61 20.62
N LEU A 186 51.42 1.70 19.46
CA LEU A 186 51.96 1.40 18.14
C LEU A 186 51.68 2.61 17.23
N HIS A 187 52.52 3.63 17.37
CA HIS A 187 52.71 4.62 16.32
C HIS A 187 53.65 4.03 15.25
N ASN A 188 53.31 4.30 13.99
CA ASN A 188 54.06 4.04 12.75
C ASN A 188 53.89 2.65 12.15
N LEU A 189 52.96 2.54 11.20
CA LEU A 189 53.10 1.82 9.92
C LEU A 189 51.80 2.05 9.11
N LEU A 190 51.80 3.00 8.16
CA LEU A 190 50.99 3.02 6.92
C LEU A 190 51.30 4.31 6.10
N PRO A 191 51.42 4.26 4.76
CA PRO A 191 51.75 5.41 3.93
C PRO A 191 50.52 6.31 3.62
N PRO A 192 50.72 7.58 3.19
CA PRO A 192 49.63 8.52 2.98
C PRO A 192 49.09 8.37 1.55
N ARG A 193 47.89 7.81 1.40
CA ARG A 193 46.93 8.09 0.30
C ARG A 193 45.71 7.20 0.44
N PHE A 194 44.66 7.74 1.03
CA PHE A 194 43.24 7.48 0.73
C PHE A 194 42.44 8.44 1.60
N GLN A 195 42.28 9.69 1.13
CA GLN A 195 41.21 10.55 1.62
C GLN A 195 39.94 10.10 0.90
N LEU A 196 39.12 9.32 1.59
CA LEU A 196 37.71 9.17 1.24
C LEU A 196 36.92 10.24 2.01
N PRO A 197 35.92 10.90 1.40
CA PRO A 197 35.07 11.85 2.08
C PRO A 197 34.16 11.13 3.09
N CYS A 198 34.02 11.75 4.27
CA CYS A 198 33.06 11.54 5.37
C CYS A 198 32.22 10.25 5.44
N HIS A 199 32.38 9.53 6.58
CA HIS A 199 31.37 8.85 7.46
C HIS A 199 30.21 8.07 6.79
N SER A 200 29.92 6.76 6.96
CA SER A 200 30.23 5.66 7.91
C SER A 200 30.06 4.28 7.16
N PRO A 201 30.32 3.07 7.71
CA PRO A 201 29.63 2.47 8.87
C PRO A 201 30.59 1.96 9.96
N LEU A 202 30.03 1.65 11.12
CA LEU A 202 30.77 1.21 12.31
C LEU A 202 31.37 -0.19 12.06
N ALA A 203 32.59 -0.24 11.53
CA ALA A 203 33.40 -1.44 11.54
C ALA A 203 33.75 -1.78 13.00
N THR A 204 33.20 -2.88 13.51
CA THR A 204 33.76 -3.45 14.74
C THR A 204 34.93 -4.31 14.33
N SER A 205 36.14 -3.89 14.68
CA SER A 205 37.34 -4.68 14.47
C SER A 205 37.62 -5.51 15.71
N ALA A 206 37.86 -6.80 15.51
CA ALA A 206 38.48 -7.66 16.49
C ALA A 206 39.80 -8.17 15.91
N ALA A 207 40.87 -8.06 16.70
CA ALA A 207 42.15 -8.68 16.36
C ALA A 207 42.12 -10.13 16.83
N VAL A 208 42.26 -11.08 15.90
CA VAL A 208 42.51 -12.49 16.21
C VAL A 208 43.91 -12.81 15.67
N GLY A 209 44.91 -12.77 16.56
CA GLY A 209 46.32 -12.84 16.15
C GLY A 209 46.73 -11.64 15.28
N ASN A 210 47.45 -11.90 14.18
CA ASN A 210 47.90 -10.87 13.23
C ASN A 210 46.86 -10.53 12.15
N THR A 211 45.63 -11.03 12.29
CA THR A 211 44.56 -10.85 11.30
C THR A 211 43.50 -9.90 11.85
N LEU A 212 43.30 -8.80 11.14
CA LEU A 212 42.17 -7.89 11.37
C LEU A 212 40.92 -8.53 10.75
N VAL A 213 39.98 -8.98 11.58
CA VAL A 213 38.69 -9.45 11.09
C VAL A 213 37.73 -8.27 11.07
N LEU A 214 37.33 -7.88 9.86
CA LEU A 214 36.26 -6.92 9.60
C LEU A 214 34.96 -7.69 9.44
N THR A 215 34.08 -7.61 10.44
CA THR A 215 32.71 -8.10 10.29
C THR A 215 31.87 -6.99 9.67
N ILE A 216 31.48 -7.16 8.42
CA ILE A 216 30.49 -6.32 7.74
C ILE A 216 29.13 -6.98 7.99
N GLN A 217 28.25 -6.33 8.76
CA GLN A 217 26.85 -6.74 8.88
C GLN A 217 26.17 -6.50 7.51
N PRO A 218 25.39 -7.45 6.99
CA PRO A 218 24.65 -7.22 5.76
C PRO A 218 23.52 -6.21 6.02
N GLU A 219 23.48 -5.16 5.20
CA GLU A 219 22.42 -4.16 5.06
C GLU A 219 22.15 -3.30 6.31
N ASP A 220 23.01 -2.31 6.53
CA ASP A 220 22.52 -1.02 7.05
C ASP A 220 21.60 -0.44 5.94
N GLU A 221 20.31 -0.75 6.04
CA GLU A 221 19.24 0.01 5.40
C GLU A 221 19.59 1.49 5.57
N TYR A 222 19.70 2.22 4.45
CA TYR A 222 19.83 3.68 4.49
C TYR A 222 18.63 4.21 5.28
N GLN A 223 18.85 4.49 6.58
CA GLN A 223 17.85 5.09 7.44
C GLN A 223 17.82 6.57 7.07
N ASP A 224 16.98 6.88 6.11
CA ASP A 224 16.72 8.27 5.78
C ASP A 224 15.93 8.89 6.96
N ASP A 225 16.42 10.00 7.52
CA ASP A 225 15.76 10.64 8.67
C ASP A 225 14.58 11.52 8.20
N SER A 226 14.00 11.24 7.02
CA SER A 226 13.03 12.15 6.39
C SER A 226 11.65 12.11 7.05
N GLY A 227 11.30 10.99 7.71
CA GLY A 227 9.93 10.74 8.13
C GLY A 227 8.98 10.51 6.94
N ASN A 228 9.53 10.16 5.78
CA ASN A 228 8.72 9.86 4.60
C ASN A 228 8.33 8.39 4.55
N TYR A 229 7.31 8.11 3.75
CA TYR A 229 7.06 6.79 3.22
C TYR A 229 7.70 6.68 1.84
N THR A 230 8.60 5.72 1.70
CA THR A 230 9.24 5.37 0.43
C THR A 230 8.59 4.10 -0.12
N GLN A 231 7.97 4.24 -1.28
CA GLN A 231 7.38 3.18 -2.07
C GLN A 231 8.40 2.67 -3.09
N THR A 232 8.49 1.36 -3.23
CA THR A 232 9.32 0.68 -4.23
C THR A 232 8.47 -0.37 -4.92
N VAL A 233 8.26 -0.19 -6.22
CA VAL A 233 7.59 -1.17 -7.07
C VAL A 233 8.64 -1.96 -7.82
N SER A 234 8.58 -3.28 -7.68
CA SER A 234 9.47 -4.21 -8.39
C SER A 234 8.68 -5.12 -9.31
N LEU A 235 9.05 -5.16 -10.57
CA LEU A 235 8.53 -6.08 -11.57
C LEU A 235 9.47 -7.29 -11.69
N ASN A 236 8.97 -8.48 -11.37
CA ASN A 236 9.73 -9.73 -11.42
C ASN A 236 11.07 -9.66 -10.65
N GLY A 237 11.10 -8.93 -9.54
CA GLY A 237 12.29 -8.74 -8.70
C GLY A 237 13.21 -7.58 -9.11
N HIS A 238 12.90 -6.86 -10.19
CA HIS A 238 13.63 -5.68 -10.62
C HIS A 238 12.86 -4.41 -10.22
N VAL A 239 13.51 -3.48 -9.52
CA VAL A 239 12.89 -2.19 -9.19
C VAL A 239 12.62 -1.41 -10.47
N VAL A 240 11.37 -0.98 -10.65
CA VAL A 240 10.90 -0.23 -11.83
C VAL A 240 10.34 1.14 -11.49
N SER A 241 9.94 1.37 -10.23
CA SER A 241 9.45 2.67 -9.76
C SER A 241 9.78 2.88 -8.29
N THR A 242 10.11 4.11 -7.92
CA THR A 242 10.37 4.53 -6.53
C THR A 242 9.83 5.93 -6.26
N LEU A 243 8.98 6.07 -5.25
CA LEU A 243 8.40 7.36 -4.86
C LEU A 243 8.51 7.54 -3.35
N SER A 244 9.06 8.66 -2.90
CA SER A 244 9.13 9.02 -1.48
C SER A 244 8.29 10.26 -1.21
N THR A 245 7.33 10.15 -0.29
CA THR A 245 6.44 11.25 0.10
C THR A 245 6.43 11.45 1.60
N SER A 246 6.54 12.70 2.03
CA SER A 246 6.34 13.08 3.43
C SER A 246 4.85 13.03 3.75
N ASP A 247 4.49 12.40 4.87
CA ASP A 247 3.10 12.13 5.23
C ASP A 247 2.95 11.95 6.76
N GLY A 248 1.70 11.84 7.21
CA GLY A 248 1.35 11.40 8.56
C GLY A 248 1.54 9.89 8.72
N HIS A 249 1.23 9.36 9.89
CA HIS A 249 1.43 7.95 10.18
C HIS A 249 0.35 7.08 9.53
N ALA A 250 0.75 5.96 8.92
CA ALA A 250 -0.15 4.99 8.31
C ALA A 250 -1.01 4.27 9.37
N GLN A 251 -2.33 4.35 9.22
CA GLN A 251 -3.31 3.85 10.19
C GLN A 251 -4.02 2.59 9.74
N GLY A 252 -4.02 2.29 8.44
CA GLY A 252 -4.64 1.10 7.88
C GLY A 252 -3.90 0.64 6.63
N TRP A 253 -4.12 -0.61 6.24
CA TRP A 253 -3.60 -1.17 5.00
C TRP A 253 -4.73 -1.89 4.26
N GLY A 254 -4.75 -1.79 2.94
CA GLY A 254 -5.78 -2.43 2.15
C GLY A 254 -5.42 -2.59 0.69
N SER A 255 -6.27 -3.34 0.00
CA SER A 255 -6.25 -3.55 -1.43
C SER A 255 -7.66 -3.44 -1.98
N ALA A 256 -7.78 -2.99 -3.23
CA ALA A 256 -9.02 -3.08 -3.97
C ALA A 256 -8.83 -3.23 -5.47
N VAL A 257 -9.89 -3.70 -6.11
CA VAL A 257 -10.15 -3.51 -7.53
C VAL A 257 -11.00 -2.25 -7.67
N GLU A 258 -10.59 -1.33 -8.53
CA GLU A 258 -11.24 -0.06 -8.74
C GLU A 258 -11.45 0.21 -10.23
N CYS A 259 -12.54 0.90 -10.54
CA CYS A 259 -12.75 1.53 -11.83
C CYS A 259 -12.97 3.03 -11.58
N ALA A 260 -12.27 3.90 -12.30
CA ALA A 260 -12.50 5.35 -12.21
C ALA A 260 -13.96 5.73 -12.55
N GLU A 261 -14.66 4.84 -13.26
CA GLU A 261 -16.05 4.95 -13.69
C GLU A 261 -16.80 3.63 -13.38
N THR A 262 -17.70 3.19 -14.26
CA THR A 262 -18.45 1.90 -14.14
C THR A 262 -18.31 1.03 -15.40
N ASN A 263 -17.39 1.38 -16.31
CA ASN A 263 -17.26 0.79 -17.64
C ASN A 263 -15.95 0.04 -17.84
N CYS A 264 -15.30 -0.39 -16.76
CA CYS A 264 -14.04 -1.13 -16.83
C CYS A 264 -14.18 -2.58 -17.29
N GLY A 265 -15.40 -3.01 -17.62
CA GLY A 265 -15.67 -4.35 -18.09
C GLY A 265 -15.43 -5.38 -17.00
N THR A 266 -14.72 -6.46 -17.31
CA THR A 266 -14.47 -7.58 -16.37
C THR A 266 -13.00 -7.74 -16.08
N VAL A 267 -12.64 -7.59 -14.80
CA VAL A 267 -11.32 -7.85 -14.24
C VAL A 267 -11.25 -9.32 -13.80
N SER A 268 -10.31 -10.09 -14.35
CA SER A 268 -10.14 -11.50 -14.03
C SER A 268 -9.73 -11.72 -12.56
N ALA A 269 -10.07 -12.89 -12.03
CA ALA A 269 -9.64 -13.28 -10.69
C ALA A 269 -8.11 -13.27 -10.57
N HIS A 270 -7.59 -12.78 -9.44
CA HIS A 270 -6.16 -12.63 -9.20
C HIS A 270 -5.85 -12.76 -7.72
N SER A 271 -4.60 -12.51 -7.33
CA SER A 271 -4.23 -12.57 -5.93
C SER A 271 -3.06 -11.67 -5.56
N TRP A 272 -3.10 -11.24 -4.31
CA TRP A 272 -1.93 -10.73 -3.60
C TRP A 272 -1.30 -11.86 -2.82
N ILE A 273 0.01 -12.00 -2.89
CA ILE A 273 0.81 -12.99 -2.16
C ILE A 273 1.91 -12.29 -1.38
N ASP A 274 2.54 -13.03 -0.46
CA ASP A 274 3.68 -12.55 0.32
C ASP A 274 3.36 -11.24 1.08
N VAL A 275 2.11 -11.12 1.57
CA VAL A 275 1.65 -9.91 2.25
C VAL A 275 2.23 -9.87 3.65
N SER A 276 2.89 -8.76 3.99
CA SER A 276 3.37 -8.49 5.35
C SER A 276 3.15 -7.03 5.74
N ILE A 277 2.63 -6.80 6.93
CA ILE A 277 2.37 -5.48 7.51
C ILE A 277 3.13 -5.43 8.84
N THR A 278 4.10 -4.53 8.98
CA THR A 278 4.91 -4.40 10.19
C THR A 278 4.56 -3.12 10.92
N MET A 279 4.24 -3.24 12.20
CA MET A 279 3.85 -2.14 13.07
C MET A 279 5.07 -1.44 13.68
N ASP A 280 4.90 -0.20 14.11
CA ASP A 280 5.87 0.56 14.90
C ASP A 280 6.13 -0.12 16.25
N THR A 281 5.05 -0.54 16.90
CA THR A 281 4.95 -1.22 18.18
C THR A 281 3.89 -2.30 18.03
N ALA A 282 4.03 -3.45 18.70
CA ALA A 282 3.11 -4.57 18.50
C ALA A 282 1.65 -4.18 18.81
N ASP A 283 0.74 -4.48 17.89
CA ASP A 283 -0.71 -4.39 18.07
C ASP A 283 -1.32 -5.79 17.91
N PRO A 284 -1.55 -6.53 19.02
CA PRO A 284 -2.08 -7.88 18.98
C PRO A 284 -3.55 -7.94 18.53
N ASN A 285 -4.28 -6.82 18.55
CA ASN A 285 -5.69 -6.78 18.22
C ASN A 285 -5.96 -6.34 16.78
N TYR A 286 -4.93 -5.92 16.03
CA TYR A 286 -5.08 -5.41 14.66
C TYR A 286 -5.89 -6.32 13.75
N LYS A 287 -5.73 -7.64 13.84
CA LYS A 287 -6.53 -8.61 13.06
C LYS A 287 -8.05 -8.46 13.22
N GLN A 288 -8.53 -7.95 14.34
CA GLN A 288 -9.96 -7.75 14.58
C GLN A 288 -10.56 -6.69 13.66
N THR A 289 -9.72 -5.87 13.03
CA THR A 289 -10.12 -4.83 12.07
C THR A 289 -10.20 -5.34 10.63
N GLN A 290 -9.81 -6.60 10.38
CA GLN A 290 -9.81 -7.15 9.04
C GLN A 290 -11.24 -7.22 8.47
N ALA A 291 -11.42 -6.64 7.29
CA ALA A 291 -12.63 -6.72 6.50
C ALA A 291 -12.33 -7.24 5.08
N LYS A 292 -13.34 -7.90 4.49
CA LYS A 292 -13.26 -8.52 3.17
C LYS A 292 -14.54 -8.27 2.39
N GLY A 293 -14.38 -7.96 1.11
CA GLY A 293 -15.48 -7.98 0.14
C GLY A 293 -15.99 -9.40 -0.12
N GLU A 294 -17.14 -9.48 -0.79
CA GLU A 294 -17.73 -10.76 -1.18
C GLU A 294 -16.75 -11.58 -2.04
N GLY A 295 -16.57 -12.87 -1.70
CA GLY A 295 -15.67 -13.79 -2.40
C GLY A 295 -14.17 -13.59 -2.13
N VAL A 296 -13.77 -12.51 -1.45
CA VAL A 296 -12.36 -12.28 -1.09
C VAL A 296 -11.90 -13.27 -0.01
N THR A 297 -10.72 -13.84 -0.18
CA THR A 297 -10.11 -14.80 0.77
C THR A 297 -8.84 -14.24 1.41
N GLY A 298 -8.25 -14.98 2.34
CA GLY A 298 -7.08 -14.55 3.11
C GLY A 298 -7.44 -14.21 4.56
N GLU A 299 -6.48 -14.41 5.45
CA GLU A 299 -6.60 -14.16 6.89
C GLU A 299 -5.25 -13.67 7.43
N LEU A 300 -5.27 -12.59 8.20
CA LEU A 300 -4.11 -12.09 8.93
C LEU A 300 -3.66 -13.12 9.96
N THR A 301 -2.36 -13.31 10.07
CA THR A 301 -1.73 -14.11 11.11
C THR A 301 -0.49 -13.40 11.63
N THR A 302 -0.13 -13.64 12.88
CA THR A 302 1.09 -13.10 13.49
C THR A 302 1.72 -14.17 14.36
N SER A 303 3.05 -14.20 14.40
CA SER A 303 3.84 -15.09 15.26
C SER A 303 4.62 -14.33 16.34
N ASP A 304 4.60 -13.00 16.32
CA ASP A 304 5.42 -12.12 17.15
C ASP A 304 4.58 -11.17 18.01
N GLY A 305 3.34 -11.56 18.30
CA GLY A 305 2.44 -10.81 19.18
C GLY A 305 1.80 -9.57 18.53
N GLY A 306 1.77 -9.50 17.20
CA GLY A 306 1.18 -8.38 16.46
C GLY A 306 2.17 -7.31 16.05
N LYS A 307 3.48 -7.61 16.09
CA LYS A 307 4.52 -6.73 15.55
C LYS A 307 4.57 -6.82 14.03
N THR A 308 4.44 -8.02 13.47
CA THR A 308 4.27 -8.27 12.05
C THR A 308 3.05 -9.15 11.80
N TRP A 309 2.20 -8.71 10.89
CA TRP A 309 1.04 -9.43 10.41
C TRP A 309 1.28 -9.90 8.98
N THR A 310 0.90 -11.14 8.67
CA THR A 310 1.11 -11.74 7.35
C THR A 310 -0.16 -12.38 6.81
N VAL A 311 -0.28 -12.37 5.48
CA VAL A 311 -1.26 -13.16 4.73
C VAL A 311 -0.52 -13.84 3.58
N GLY A 312 -0.47 -15.17 3.57
CA GLY A 312 0.25 -15.90 2.52
C GLY A 312 -0.36 -15.68 1.13
N LYS A 313 -1.70 -15.62 1.05
CA LYS A 313 -2.43 -15.29 -0.18
C LYS A 313 -3.78 -14.65 0.14
N ILE A 314 -4.05 -13.52 -0.50
CA ILE A 314 -5.37 -12.90 -0.61
C ILE A 314 -5.90 -13.24 -2.00
N GLY A 315 -6.93 -14.07 -2.09
CA GLY A 315 -7.60 -14.35 -3.36
C GLY A 315 -8.67 -13.30 -3.65
N ILE A 316 -8.60 -12.70 -4.83
CA ILE A 316 -9.57 -11.72 -5.33
C ILE A 316 -10.42 -12.40 -6.41
N PRO A 317 -11.76 -12.46 -6.26
CA PRO A 317 -12.62 -13.05 -7.28
C PRO A 317 -12.66 -12.17 -8.54
N GLU A 318 -13.09 -12.77 -9.66
CA GLU A 318 -13.43 -12.01 -10.86
C GLU A 318 -14.53 -10.99 -10.54
N HIS A 319 -14.45 -9.81 -11.16
CA HIS A 319 -15.40 -8.74 -10.94
C HIS A 319 -15.74 -8.01 -12.24
N SER A 320 -17.03 -7.68 -12.41
CA SER A 320 -17.53 -6.87 -13.51
C SER A 320 -18.17 -5.59 -12.98
N PHE A 321 -17.79 -4.47 -13.58
CA PHE A 321 -18.29 -3.12 -13.26
C PHE A 321 -19.57 -2.77 -14.03
#